data_AF-A0A921UNF4-F1
#
_entry.id   AF-A0A921UNF4-F1
#
_cell.length_a   1.000
_cell.length_b   1.000
_cell.length_c   1.000
_cell.angle_alpha   90.00
_cell.angle_beta   90.00
_cell.angle_gamma   90.00
#
_symmetry.space_group_name_H-M   'P 1'
#
loop_
_entity.id
_entity.type
_entity.pdbx_description
1 polymer ?
#
loop_
_entity_poly.entity_id
_entity_poly.type
_entity_poly.pdbx_seq_one_letter_code
_entity_poly.pdbx_strand_id
1 'polypeptide(L)'
;MGVLTLVLVSFAACAEALKRADFPQGAVNEGQRGPTIRDTVTRRAGRVIDFSNADVVVDHYCRYKEDVDLIKDIGMDAYRFSISCSRIFTNGTGEPNEEGLNYYNSLIDTLLDKGIQLYVTLFHWDLTQALEDRYGGWLNSQIVDDFILCQYLLQKEFGDRVKHWITFNEPHNFAIDGYDLGIEAPGCLIYSVGRENRQLNLAHNILLAHAGAFHTYKQHFKKEQGGLIGIALDSKWYEPLNMWVDRLPQFSSQASKLLSGSLDFVGINHYTTLYAVSGWLHTVPWGMFKLMKQIKEKYGNPPVIITENGMDDANNPFSRLENDLQDDKRIQYHNDV
;
A
#
# COMPACT_ATOMS: atom_id res chain seq x y z
N MET A 1 12.77 12.80 -23.16
CA MET A 1 13.09 11.61 -22.35
C MET A 1 12.50 11.85 -20.97
N GLY A 2 11.40 11.28 -20.54
CA GLY A 2 10.44 10.31 -21.06
C GLY A 2 9.63 9.99 -19.81
N VAL A 3 8.45 10.60 -19.66
CA VAL A 3 7.54 10.22 -18.57
C VAL A 3 7.07 8.82 -18.94
N LEU A 4 7.63 7.81 -18.30
CA LEU A 4 7.14 6.45 -18.43
C LEU A 4 5.87 6.40 -17.56
N THR A 5 4.73 6.75 -18.14
CA THR A 5 3.43 6.57 -17.51
C THR A 5 3.13 5.08 -17.50
N LEU A 6 3.61 4.37 -16.48
CA LEU A 6 3.15 3.03 -16.19
C LEU A 6 1.94 3.19 -15.26
N VAL A 7 0.73 2.95 -15.78
CA VAL A 7 -0.49 2.82 -14.98
C VAL A 7 -0.47 1.41 -14.41
N LEU A 8 -0.18 1.28 -13.12
CA LEU A 8 -0.29 0.01 -12.41
C LEU A 8 -1.70 -0.12 -11.86
N VAL A 9 -2.45 -1.13 -12.32
CA VAL A 9 -3.76 -1.42 -11.76
C VAL A 9 -3.58 -2.16 -10.43
N SER A 10 -3.97 -1.49 -9.34
CA SER A 10 -4.61 -2.17 -8.21
C SER A 10 -6.09 -2.32 -8.57
N PHE A 11 -6.66 -3.52 -8.51
CA PHE A 11 -8.06 -3.76 -8.86
C PHE A 11 -9.01 -3.08 -7.84
N ALA A 12 -9.19 -1.76 -7.92
CA ALA A 12 -10.18 -1.05 -7.11
C ALA A 12 -11.56 -1.14 -7.78
N ALA A 13 -12.23 -2.29 -7.63
CA ALA A 13 -13.67 -2.37 -7.86
C ALA A 13 -14.37 -2.04 -6.55
N CYS A 14 -15.33 -1.10 -6.56
CA CYS A 14 -16.27 -0.80 -5.46
C CYS A 14 -15.71 -0.21 -4.14
N ALA A 15 -16.42 0.75 -3.53
CA ALA A 15 -16.06 1.38 -2.24
C ALA A 15 -15.82 0.37 -1.10
N GLU A 16 -16.51 -0.77 -1.13
CA GLU A 16 -16.33 -1.89 -0.19
C GLU A 16 -15.30 -2.92 -0.66
N ALA A 17 -15.03 -2.99 -1.97
CA ALA A 17 -13.95 -3.82 -2.49
C ALA A 17 -12.61 -3.09 -2.60
N LEU A 18 -12.48 -1.78 -2.33
CA LEU A 18 -11.22 -1.19 -1.85
C LEU A 18 -10.74 -1.95 -0.60
N LYS A 19 -11.65 -2.20 0.36
CA LYS A 19 -11.32 -3.01 1.53
C LYS A 19 -10.98 -4.47 1.18
N ARG A 20 -11.48 -5.07 0.11
CA ARG A 20 -11.15 -6.47 -0.25
C ARG A 20 -10.00 -6.60 -1.24
N ALA A 21 -9.77 -5.58 -2.06
CA ALA A 21 -8.74 -5.52 -3.11
C ALA A 21 -7.38 -5.05 -2.60
N ASP A 22 -7.35 -4.26 -1.53
CA ASP A 22 -6.09 -3.92 -0.85
C ASP A 22 -5.43 -5.16 -0.23
N PHE A 23 -6.21 -6.22 0.03
CA PHE A 23 -5.78 -7.48 0.65
C PHE A 23 -6.49 -8.69 0.04
N PRO A 24 -6.21 -9.02 -1.23
CA PRO A 24 -7.00 -9.98 -2.00
C PRO A 24 -6.71 -11.43 -1.61
N GLN A 25 -5.69 -11.70 -0.78
CA GLN A 25 -5.21 -13.07 -0.54
C GLN A 25 -6.24 -13.96 0.16
N GLY A 26 -6.98 -13.44 1.14
CA GLY A 26 -7.90 -14.28 1.94
C GLY A 26 -7.16 -15.40 2.66
N ALA A 27 -7.79 -16.57 2.77
CA ALA A 27 -7.20 -17.79 3.32
C ALA A 27 -6.48 -17.55 4.67
N VAL A 28 -7.17 -16.88 5.60
CA VAL A 28 -6.57 -16.38 6.85
C VAL A 28 -6.11 -17.50 7.80
N ASN A 29 -6.66 -18.71 7.64
CA ASN A 29 -6.34 -19.90 8.43
C ASN A 29 -5.45 -20.90 7.65
N GLU A 30 -5.01 -20.56 6.44
CA GLU A 30 -4.17 -21.40 5.61
C GLU A 30 -2.74 -20.85 5.52
N GLY A 31 -1.80 -21.72 5.16
CA GLY A 31 -0.43 -21.27 4.95
C GLY A 31 0.30 -20.93 6.24
N GLN A 32 -0.17 -21.40 7.40
CA GLN A 32 0.32 -21.04 8.74
C GLN A 32 0.38 -19.52 9.02
N ARG A 33 -0.44 -18.72 8.32
CA ARG A 33 -0.45 -17.25 8.45
C ARG A 33 -0.76 -16.80 9.89
N GLY A 34 -0.01 -15.81 10.36
CA GLY A 34 -0.31 -15.09 11.59
C GLY A 34 -1.48 -14.10 11.46
N PRO A 35 -2.27 -13.85 12.51
CA PRO A 35 -3.31 -12.84 12.47
C PRO A 35 -2.72 -11.44 12.27
N THR A 36 -3.43 -10.60 11.51
CA THR A 36 -3.11 -9.18 11.30
C THR A 36 -4.01 -8.28 12.14
N ILE A 37 -3.62 -7.01 12.31
CA ILE A 37 -4.46 -5.97 12.94
C ILE A 37 -5.84 -5.86 12.29
N ARG A 38 -5.93 -6.20 11.01
CA ARG A 38 -7.17 -6.18 10.24
C ARG A 38 -8.08 -7.35 10.54
N ASP A 39 -7.53 -8.56 10.67
CA ASP A 39 -8.31 -9.74 11.09
C ASP A 39 -8.96 -9.50 12.45
N THR A 40 -8.24 -8.83 13.36
CA THR A 40 -8.74 -8.48 14.69
C THR A 40 -9.85 -7.44 14.63
N VAL A 41 -9.68 -6.36 13.86
CA VAL A 41 -10.66 -5.27 13.79
C VAL A 41 -11.94 -5.68 13.06
N THR A 42 -11.84 -6.45 11.97
CA THR A 42 -13.01 -6.89 11.18
C THR A 42 -13.91 -7.86 11.95
N ARG A 43 -13.36 -8.60 12.92
CA ARG A 43 -14.12 -9.50 13.80
C ARG A 43 -14.85 -8.79 14.95
N ARG A 44 -14.62 -7.49 15.17
CA ARG A 44 -15.32 -6.71 16.20
C ARG A 44 -16.66 -6.21 15.65
N ALA A 45 -17.74 -6.47 16.38
CA ALA A 45 -19.08 -6.04 16.00
C ALA A 45 -19.15 -4.52 15.76
N GLY A 46 -19.78 -4.13 14.66
CA GLY A 46 -19.99 -2.71 14.29
C GLY A 46 -18.78 -2.00 13.67
N ARG A 47 -17.69 -2.72 13.36
CA ARG A 47 -16.51 -2.14 12.68
C ARG A 47 -16.54 -2.22 11.16
N VAL A 48 -17.35 -3.11 10.59
CA VAL A 48 -17.55 -3.25 9.14
C VAL A 48 -19.03 -2.98 8.85
N ILE A 49 -19.31 -2.09 7.89
CA ILE A 49 -20.65 -1.58 7.59
C ILE A 49 -21.59 -2.71 7.15
N ASP A 50 -21.10 -3.62 6.31
CA ASP A 50 -21.84 -4.78 5.79
C ASP A 50 -21.67 -6.05 6.65
N PHE A 51 -21.02 -5.96 7.80
CA PHE A 51 -20.68 -7.09 8.69
C PHE A 51 -19.83 -8.20 8.05
N SER A 52 -19.22 -7.96 6.89
CA SER A 52 -18.28 -8.90 6.29
C SER A 52 -16.92 -8.92 7.00
N ASN A 53 -16.08 -9.89 6.64
CA ASN A 53 -14.71 -10.01 7.15
C ASN A 53 -13.71 -10.31 6.02
N ALA A 54 -12.43 -10.35 6.36
CA ALA A 54 -11.34 -10.59 5.41
C ALA A 54 -10.92 -12.07 5.32
N ASP A 55 -11.74 -13.03 5.79
CA ASP A 55 -11.32 -14.43 5.91
C ASP A 55 -11.09 -15.10 4.53
N VAL A 56 -11.93 -14.79 3.53
CA VAL A 56 -11.89 -15.39 2.17
C VAL A 56 -11.63 -14.35 1.08
N VAL A 57 -12.24 -13.16 1.14
CA VAL A 57 -12.17 -12.08 0.12
C VAL A 57 -12.38 -12.59 -1.31
N VAL A 58 -11.44 -12.36 -2.24
CA VAL A 58 -11.45 -12.89 -3.62
C VAL A 58 -10.70 -14.21 -3.77
N ASP A 59 -10.20 -14.78 -2.66
CA ASP A 59 -9.53 -16.08 -2.62
C ASP A 59 -8.27 -16.16 -3.50
N HIS A 60 -7.54 -15.04 -3.64
CA HIS A 60 -6.35 -14.96 -4.49
C HIS A 60 -5.26 -15.94 -4.03
N TYR A 61 -5.18 -16.27 -2.75
CA TYR A 61 -4.22 -17.27 -2.25
C TYR A 61 -4.38 -18.63 -2.95
N CYS A 62 -5.62 -19.05 -3.19
CA CYS A 62 -5.93 -20.30 -3.89
C CYS A 62 -6.01 -20.14 -5.42
N ARG A 63 -6.40 -18.94 -5.89
CA ARG A 63 -6.78 -18.68 -7.28
C ARG A 63 -5.81 -17.83 -8.07
N TYR A 64 -4.64 -17.49 -7.52
CA TYR A 64 -3.72 -16.56 -8.17
C TYR A 64 -3.36 -16.93 -9.62
N LYS A 65 -3.37 -18.23 -9.99
CA LYS A 65 -3.12 -18.64 -11.37
C LYS A 65 -4.20 -18.14 -12.33
N GLU A 66 -5.47 -18.23 -11.93
CA GLU A 66 -6.61 -17.73 -12.69
C GLU A 66 -6.53 -16.20 -12.78
N ASP A 67 -6.19 -15.53 -11.67
CA ASP A 67 -6.03 -14.08 -11.66
C ASP A 67 -4.87 -13.61 -12.55
N VAL A 68 -3.76 -14.35 -12.58
CA VAL A 68 -2.61 -14.06 -13.46
C VAL A 68 -2.99 -14.26 -14.94
N ASP A 69 -3.78 -15.29 -15.27
CA ASP A 69 -4.31 -15.46 -16.62
C ASP A 69 -5.20 -14.27 -17.00
N LEU A 70 -6.10 -13.82 -16.11
CA LEU A 70 -6.94 -12.65 -16.34
C LEU A 70 -6.12 -11.37 -16.55
N ILE A 71 -5.11 -11.12 -15.71
CA ILE A 71 -4.19 -9.97 -15.84
C ILE A 71 -3.52 -9.98 -17.23
N LYS A 72 -3.14 -11.16 -17.72
CA LYS A 72 -2.54 -11.30 -19.04
C LYS A 72 -3.55 -11.05 -20.16
N ASP A 73 -4.76 -11.59 -20.03
CA ASP A 73 -5.81 -11.49 -21.04
C ASP A 73 -6.30 -10.05 -21.25
N ILE A 74 -6.33 -9.24 -20.18
CA ILE A 74 -6.62 -7.80 -20.27
C ILE A 74 -5.45 -6.98 -20.85
N GLY A 75 -4.30 -7.62 -21.11
CA GLY A 75 -3.15 -6.99 -21.77
C GLY A 75 -2.23 -6.18 -20.86
N MET A 76 -2.21 -6.45 -19.55
CA MET A 76 -1.33 -5.74 -18.62
C MET A 76 0.11 -6.25 -18.70
N ASP A 77 1.06 -5.31 -18.71
CA ASP A 77 2.50 -5.59 -18.74
C ASP A 77 3.13 -5.70 -17.34
N ALA A 78 2.40 -5.28 -16.30
CA ALA A 78 2.89 -5.22 -14.93
C ALA A 78 1.78 -5.48 -13.92
N TYR A 79 2.15 -6.07 -12.77
CA TYR A 79 1.25 -6.32 -11.66
C TYR A 79 1.86 -5.80 -10.37
N ARG A 80 1.09 -4.97 -9.66
CA ARG A 80 1.44 -4.45 -8.35
C ARG A 80 0.70 -5.24 -7.27
N PHE A 81 1.44 -5.84 -6.35
CA PHE A 81 0.86 -6.61 -5.24
C PHE A 81 1.65 -6.40 -3.95
N SER A 82 1.04 -6.72 -2.80
CA SER A 82 1.70 -6.69 -1.50
C SER A 82 2.10 -8.09 -1.04
N ILE A 83 3.23 -8.16 -0.33
CA ILE A 83 3.62 -9.35 0.42
C ILE A 83 3.24 -9.14 1.88
N SER A 84 2.48 -10.08 2.45
CA SER A 84 2.07 -10.00 3.83
C SER A 84 3.15 -10.56 4.74
N CYS A 85 3.80 -9.69 5.51
CA CYS A 85 4.78 -10.10 6.52
C CYS A 85 4.17 -11.07 7.55
N SER A 86 2.85 -11.04 7.78
CA SER A 86 2.17 -12.01 8.65
C SER A 86 2.19 -13.46 8.12
N ARG A 87 2.37 -13.65 6.81
CA ARG A 87 2.58 -14.97 6.19
C ARG A 87 4.02 -15.43 6.26
N ILE A 88 4.97 -14.52 6.47
CA ILE A 88 6.40 -14.82 6.55
C ILE A 88 6.83 -14.96 8.00
N PHE A 89 6.55 -13.95 8.83
CA PHE A 89 6.75 -13.96 10.27
C PHE A 89 5.39 -13.99 10.98
N THR A 90 4.93 -15.20 11.26
CA THR A 90 3.59 -15.49 11.78
C THR A 90 3.34 -14.87 13.15
N ASN A 91 4.39 -14.71 13.96
CA ASN A 91 4.36 -14.00 15.25
C ASN A 91 5.07 -12.63 15.19
N GLY A 92 5.22 -12.07 13.99
CA GLY A 92 5.89 -10.78 13.72
C GLY A 92 7.42 -10.84 13.69
N THR A 93 8.02 -11.81 14.38
CA THR A 93 9.46 -12.06 14.46
C THR A 93 9.70 -13.57 14.62
N GLY A 94 10.93 -14.04 14.39
CA GLY A 94 11.33 -15.43 14.64
C GLY A 94 11.76 -16.14 13.37
N GLU A 95 11.48 -17.44 13.26
CA GLU A 95 11.79 -18.21 12.05
C GLU A 95 10.77 -17.90 10.94
N PRO A 96 11.23 -17.73 9.68
CA PRO A 96 10.34 -17.56 8.55
C PRO A 96 9.48 -18.80 8.29
N ASN A 97 8.24 -18.57 7.89
CA ASN A 97 7.34 -19.61 7.44
C ASN A 97 7.60 -19.95 5.97
N GLU A 98 8.15 -21.14 5.75
CA GLU A 98 8.47 -21.66 4.40
C GLU A 98 7.25 -21.73 3.48
N GLU A 99 6.06 -22.02 4.01
CA GLU A 99 4.84 -22.12 3.21
C GLU A 99 4.43 -20.75 2.63
N GLY A 100 4.60 -19.69 3.42
CA GLY A 100 4.42 -18.31 2.95
C GLY A 100 5.43 -17.93 1.88
N LEU A 101 6.70 -18.29 2.06
CA LEU A 101 7.75 -18.05 1.06
C LEU A 101 7.48 -18.79 -0.26
N ASN A 102 7.05 -20.06 -0.17
CA ASN A 102 6.73 -20.88 -1.34
C ASN A 102 5.53 -20.35 -2.13
N TYR A 103 4.52 -19.82 -1.43
CA TYR A 103 3.39 -19.15 -2.09
C TYR A 103 3.86 -17.97 -2.94
N TYR A 104 4.65 -17.04 -2.36
CA TYR A 104 5.11 -15.87 -3.10
C TYR A 104 6.09 -16.22 -4.20
N ASN A 105 6.96 -17.22 -4.02
CA ASN A 105 7.78 -17.78 -5.10
C ASN A 105 6.91 -18.23 -6.27
N SER A 106 5.87 -19.03 -5.99
CA SER A 106 4.99 -19.56 -7.04
C SER A 106 4.22 -18.46 -7.77
N LEU A 107 3.74 -17.44 -7.05
CA LEU A 107 3.10 -16.26 -7.64
C LEU A 107 4.06 -15.48 -8.55
N ILE A 108 5.27 -15.19 -8.05
CA ILE A 108 6.32 -14.46 -8.77
C ILE A 108 6.68 -15.20 -10.06
N ASP A 109 6.93 -16.50 -9.99
CA ASP A 109 7.30 -17.31 -11.15
C ASP A 109 6.16 -17.35 -12.18
N THR A 110 4.91 -17.51 -11.72
CA THR A 110 3.73 -17.53 -12.60
C THR A 110 3.55 -16.19 -13.33
N LEU A 111 3.76 -15.06 -12.64
CA LEU A 111 3.71 -13.73 -13.26
C LEU A 111 4.82 -13.55 -14.31
N LEU A 112 6.05 -13.95 -13.99
CA LEU A 112 7.19 -13.83 -14.90
C LEU A 112 7.06 -14.74 -16.12
N ASP A 113 6.51 -15.95 -15.96
CA ASP A 113 6.22 -16.87 -17.07
C ASP A 113 5.24 -16.27 -18.09
N LYS A 114 4.36 -15.35 -17.64
CA LYS A 114 3.46 -14.59 -18.52
C LYS A 114 4.05 -13.27 -19.03
N GLY A 115 5.30 -12.97 -18.66
CA GLY A 115 6.01 -11.75 -19.01
C GLY A 115 5.50 -10.51 -18.27
N ILE A 116 4.88 -10.68 -17.09
CA ILE A 116 4.33 -9.59 -16.30
C ILE A 116 5.41 -9.06 -15.34
N GLN A 117 5.67 -7.75 -15.39
CA GLN A 117 6.63 -7.09 -14.50
C GLN A 117 6.08 -6.99 -13.07
N LEU A 118 6.98 -7.10 -12.10
CA LEU A 118 6.63 -7.17 -10.68
C LEU A 118 6.84 -5.83 -10.00
N TYR A 119 5.81 -5.34 -9.32
CA TYR A 119 5.85 -4.19 -8.41
C TYR A 119 5.38 -4.62 -7.01
N VAL A 120 6.33 -4.77 -6.08
CA VAL A 120 6.05 -5.37 -4.78
C VAL A 120 5.99 -4.33 -3.67
N THR A 121 4.86 -4.26 -2.98
CA THR A 121 4.66 -3.45 -1.78
C THR A 121 4.98 -4.27 -0.52
N LEU A 122 5.85 -3.74 0.34
CA LEU A 122 6.36 -4.41 1.54
C LEU A 122 5.47 -4.20 2.78
N PHE A 123 4.79 -3.06 2.87
CA PHE A 123 3.77 -2.81 3.88
C PHE A 123 2.55 -2.16 3.24
N HIS A 124 1.41 -2.83 3.36
CA HIS A 124 0.14 -2.33 2.87
C HIS A 124 -0.89 -2.35 3.99
N TRP A 125 -0.58 -1.85 5.19
CA TRP A 125 -1.51 -1.75 6.34
C TRP A 125 -1.89 -3.09 7.01
N ASP A 126 -1.15 -4.17 6.73
CA ASP A 126 -1.33 -5.52 7.30
C ASP A 126 -0.31 -5.87 8.39
N LEU A 127 -0.15 -5.00 9.38
CA LEU A 127 0.73 -5.31 10.51
C LEU A 127 0.30 -6.61 11.21
N THR A 128 1.24 -7.51 11.50
CA THR A 128 0.98 -8.72 12.30
C THR A 128 0.49 -8.32 13.70
N GLN A 129 -0.66 -8.86 14.12
CA GLN A 129 -1.31 -8.52 15.40
C GLN A 129 -0.37 -8.71 16.60
N ALA A 130 0.51 -9.72 16.54
CA ALA A 130 1.49 -9.98 17.59
C ALA A 130 2.42 -8.78 17.88
N LEU A 131 2.76 -7.96 16.89
CA LEU A 131 3.58 -6.76 17.07
C LEU A 131 2.79 -5.62 17.70
N GLU A 132 1.51 -5.47 17.30
CA GLU A 132 0.58 -4.53 17.92
C GLU A 132 0.37 -4.89 19.40
N ASP A 133 0.12 -6.17 19.73
CA ASP A 133 -0.11 -6.63 21.10
C ASP A 133 1.14 -6.52 21.99
N ARG A 134 2.32 -6.80 21.43
CA ARG A 134 3.58 -6.84 22.19
C ARG A 134 4.01 -5.46 22.66
N TYR A 135 3.89 -4.45 21.80
CA TYR A 135 4.47 -3.13 22.10
C TYR A 135 3.70 -1.94 21.51
N GLY A 136 2.55 -2.14 20.88
CA GLY A 136 1.74 -1.08 20.25
C GLY A 136 2.16 -0.76 18.82
N GLY A 137 2.77 -1.72 18.11
CA GLY A 137 3.06 -1.63 16.67
C GLY A 137 3.81 -0.36 16.31
N TRP A 138 3.26 0.41 15.38
CA TRP A 138 3.91 1.61 14.83
C TRP A 138 4.11 2.75 15.83
N LEU A 139 3.52 2.69 17.03
CA LEU A 139 3.76 3.66 18.10
C LEU A 139 5.09 3.44 18.84
N ASN A 140 5.73 2.28 18.64
CA ASN A 140 6.98 1.91 19.28
C ASN A 140 8.12 1.86 18.27
N SER A 141 9.30 2.38 18.62
CA SER A 141 10.46 2.40 17.72
C SER A 141 10.99 1.01 17.35
N GLN A 142 10.71 -0.03 18.14
CA GLN A 142 11.09 -1.42 17.82
C GLN A 142 10.52 -1.90 16.47
N ILE A 143 9.38 -1.33 16.05
CA ILE A 143 8.75 -1.67 14.76
C ILE A 143 9.66 -1.41 13.56
N VAL A 144 10.58 -0.45 13.69
CA VAL A 144 11.52 -0.07 12.63
C VAL A 144 12.43 -1.26 12.31
N ASP A 145 12.99 -1.88 13.35
CA ASP A 145 13.88 -3.03 13.20
C ASP A 145 13.12 -4.27 12.71
N ASP A 146 11.91 -4.52 13.24
CA ASP A 146 11.08 -5.66 12.83
C ASP A 146 10.64 -5.53 11.35
N PHE A 147 10.32 -4.31 10.90
CA PHE A 147 10.01 -4.03 9.50
C PHE A 147 11.23 -4.24 8.60
N ILE A 148 12.40 -3.71 8.98
CA ILE A 148 13.65 -3.87 8.21
C ILE A 148 14.03 -5.36 8.13
N LEU A 149 13.84 -6.13 9.20
CA LEU A 149 14.07 -7.58 9.19
C LEU A 149 13.16 -8.27 8.17
N CYS A 150 11.86 -7.96 8.17
CA CYS A 150 10.95 -8.53 7.18
C CYS A 150 11.36 -8.18 5.75
N GLN A 151 11.60 -6.90 5.48
CA GLN A 151 12.01 -6.43 4.16
C GLN A 151 13.35 -7.03 3.72
N TYR A 152 14.33 -7.16 4.62
CA TYR A 152 15.62 -7.75 4.30
C TYR A 152 15.47 -9.18 3.81
N LEU A 153 14.66 -9.99 4.51
CA LEU A 153 14.38 -11.36 4.09
C LEU A 153 13.67 -11.39 2.73
N LEU A 154 12.61 -10.60 2.55
CA LEU A 154 11.86 -10.55 1.29
C LEU A 154 12.75 -10.20 0.10
N GLN A 155 13.64 -9.22 0.26
CA GLN A 155 14.56 -8.81 -0.80
C GLN A 155 15.66 -9.84 -1.03
N LYS A 156 16.11 -10.53 0.02
CA LYS A 156 17.06 -11.64 -0.11
C LYS A 156 16.46 -12.79 -0.93
N GLU A 157 15.23 -13.18 -0.60
CA GLU A 157 14.57 -14.36 -1.21
C GLU A 157 14.01 -14.08 -2.61
N PHE A 158 13.53 -12.86 -2.88
CA PHE A 158 12.80 -12.56 -4.13
C PHE A 158 13.47 -11.52 -5.01
N GLY A 159 14.51 -10.82 -4.55
CA GLY A 159 15.10 -9.69 -5.28
C GLY A 159 15.96 -10.09 -6.49
N ASP A 160 16.26 -11.39 -6.65
CA ASP A 160 16.78 -11.94 -7.90
C ASP A 160 15.82 -11.70 -9.07
N ARG A 161 14.50 -11.77 -8.80
CA ARG A 161 13.40 -11.62 -9.76
C ARG A 161 12.65 -10.29 -9.66
N VAL A 162 12.39 -9.80 -8.45
CA VAL A 162 11.65 -8.56 -8.20
C VAL A 162 12.56 -7.34 -8.38
N LYS A 163 12.18 -6.44 -9.28
CA LYS A 163 12.97 -5.24 -9.63
C LYS A 163 12.34 -3.91 -9.19
N HIS A 164 11.13 -3.91 -8.64
CA HIS A 164 10.48 -2.70 -8.14
C HIS A 164 9.89 -2.95 -6.76
N TRP A 165 10.42 -2.25 -5.77
CA TRP A 165 10.03 -2.35 -4.36
C TRP A 165 9.38 -1.05 -3.90
N ILE A 166 8.26 -1.17 -3.19
CA ILE A 166 7.53 -0.07 -2.56
C ILE A 166 7.52 -0.37 -1.07
N THR A 167 8.13 0.48 -0.24
CA THR A 167 8.22 0.20 1.21
C THR A 167 6.86 0.30 1.90
N PHE A 168 6.11 1.38 1.64
CA PHE A 168 4.83 1.67 2.26
C PHE A 168 3.82 2.08 1.20
N ASN A 169 2.59 1.59 1.33
CA ASN A 169 1.42 2.18 0.69
C ASN A 169 0.78 3.22 1.60
N GLU A 170 0.48 4.41 1.08
CA GLU A 170 -0.35 5.45 1.71
C GLU A 170 -0.08 5.64 3.21
N PRO A 171 1.18 5.93 3.61
CA PRO A 171 1.54 6.03 5.03
C PRO A 171 0.78 7.15 5.76
N HIS A 172 0.35 8.19 5.04
CA HIS A 172 -0.43 9.30 5.60
C HIS A 172 -1.86 8.86 5.92
N ASN A 173 -2.58 8.24 4.97
CA ASN A 173 -3.92 7.69 5.22
C ASN A 173 -3.88 6.61 6.31
N PHE A 174 -2.90 5.70 6.29
CA PHE A 174 -2.73 4.70 7.35
C PHE A 174 -2.65 5.33 8.74
N ALA A 175 -1.84 6.38 8.88
CA ALA A 175 -1.65 7.04 10.16
C ALA A 175 -2.94 7.72 10.64
N ILE A 176 -3.62 8.44 9.76
CA ILE A 176 -4.84 9.16 10.11
C ILE A 176 -6.00 8.19 10.37
N ASP A 177 -6.27 7.27 9.46
CA ASP A 177 -7.45 6.41 9.56
C ASP A 177 -7.28 5.33 10.63
N GLY A 178 -6.07 4.81 10.81
CA GLY A 178 -5.75 3.77 11.79
C GLY A 178 -5.58 4.28 13.22
N TYR A 179 -5.01 5.48 13.38
CA TYR A 179 -4.61 6.00 14.70
C TYR A 179 -5.23 7.36 15.07
N ASP A 180 -5.58 8.24 14.15
CA ASP A 180 -6.21 9.51 14.51
C ASP A 180 -7.72 9.34 14.67
N LEU A 181 -8.36 8.89 13.59
CA LEU A 181 -9.80 8.66 13.53
C LEU A 181 -10.17 7.28 14.09
N GLY A 182 -9.24 6.32 14.06
CA GLY A 182 -9.46 4.95 14.50
C GLY A 182 -10.60 4.26 13.75
N ILE A 183 -10.83 4.64 12.49
CA ILE A 183 -11.85 4.05 11.61
C ILE A 183 -11.31 2.79 10.92
N GLU A 184 -10.02 2.76 10.58
CA GLU A 184 -9.32 1.60 10.04
C GLU A 184 -8.48 0.91 11.12
N ALA A 185 -7.89 -0.25 10.79
CA ALA A 185 -7.03 -0.99 11.73
C ALA A 185 -5.76 -0.18 12.07
N PRO A 186 -5.27 -0.18 13.33
CA PRO A 186 -5.71 -1.01 14.47
C PRO A 186 -6.97 -0.51 15.21
N GLY A 187 -7.58 0.59 14.76
CA GLY A 187 -8.79 1.16 15.36
C GLY A 187 -8.48 1.94 16.64
N CYS A 188 -7.27 2.49 16.72
CA CYS A 188 -6.81 3.27 17.85
C CYS A 188 -7.28 4.71 17.66
N LEU A 189 -7.96 5.28 18.67
CA LEU A 189 -8.28 6.70 18.72
C LEU A 189 -7.20 7.42 19.54
N ILE A 190 -6.29 8.11 18.86
CA ILE A 190 -5.25 8.94 19.47
C ILE A 190 -5.73 10.39 19.65
N TYR A 191 -6.82 10.80 18.99
CA TYR A 191 -7.42 12.15 19.07
C TYR A 191 -8.04 12.54 20.43
N SER A 192 -7.72 11.81 21.51
CA SER A 192 -7.97 12.27 22.88
C SER A 192 -6.89 13.29 23.26
N VAL A 193 -7.31 14.48 23.73
CA VAL A 193 -6.45 15.55 24.26
C VAL A 193 -5.30 14.97 25.12
N GLY A 194 -4.04 15.30 24.78
CA GLY A 194 -2.85 14.90 25.54
C GLY A 194 -1.98 13.79 24.92
N ARG A 195 -2.20 13.40 23.65
CA ARG A 195 -1.43 12.34 22.97
C ARG A 195 -0.72 12.77 21.68
N GLU A 196 -0.49 14.06 21.47
CA GLU A 196 0.14 14.63 20.26
C GLU A 196 1.49 13.97 19.90
N ASN A 197 2.30 13.61 20.91
CA ASN A 197 3.58 12.93 20.68
C ASN A 197 3.44 11.55 20.01
N ARG A 198 2.28 10.89 20.13
CA ARG A 198 2.08 9.54 19.56
C ARG A 198 1.92 9.57 18.04
N GLN A 199 1.24 10.56 17.50
CA GLN A 199 1.08 10.76 16.04
C GLN A 199 2.44 11.09 15.40
N LEU A 200 3.22 11.93 16.08
CA LEU A 200 4.56 12.27 15.63
C LEU A 200 5.48 11.05 15.67
N ASN A 201 5.42 10.23 16.72
CA ASN A 201 6.19 8.99 16.82
C ASN A 201 5.81 7.98 15.72
N LEU A 202 4.51 7.84 15.43
CA LEU A 202 4.01 7.00 14.34
C LEU A 202 4.61 7.40 12.99
N ALA A 203 4.44 8.66 12.59
CA ALA A 203 4.99 9.17 11.35
C ALA A 203 6.53 9.06 11.32
N HIS A 204 7.19 9.33 12.44
CA HIS A 204 8.63 9.21 12.58
C HIS A 204 9.11 7.77 12.36
N ASN A 205 8.47 6.78 13.00
CA ASN A 205 8.81 5.37 12.86
C ASN A 205 8.60 4.87 11.43
N ILE A 206 7.50 5.25 10.77
CA ILE A 206 7.25 4.90 9.36
C ILE A 206 8.37 5.45 8.45
N LEU A 207 8.76 6.72 8.64
CA LEU A 207 9.81 7.34 7.84
C LEU A 207 11.20 6.74 8.13
N LEU A 208 11.50 6.42 9.39
CA LEU A 208 12.73 5.72 9.76
C LEU A 208 12.77 4.30 9.18
N ALA A 209 11.65 3.58 9.21
CA ALA A 209 11.52 2.25 8.62
C ALA A 209 11.70 2.27 7.10
N HIS A 210 11.11 3.25 6.41
CA HIS A 210 11.34 3.47 4.97
C HIS A 210 12.82 3.74 4.67
N ALA A 211 13.43 4.67 5.40
CA ALA A 211 14.83 5.03 5.18
C ALA A 211 15.77 3.86 5.50
N GLY A 212 15.54 3.16 6.60
CA GLY A 212 16.30 1.97 6.99
C GLY A 212 16.19 0.86 5.94
N ALA A 213 15.00 0.65 5.38
CA ALA A 213 14.79 -0.32 4.31
C ALA A 213 15.51 0.08 3.01
N PHE A 214 15.46 1.35 2.62
CA PHE A 214 16.17 1.88 1.46
C PHE A 214 17.68 1.67 1.60
N HIS A 215 18.28 2.07 2.73
CA HIS A 215 19.73 1.96 2.93
C HIS A 215 20.19 0.51 3.04
N THR A 216 19.40 -0.34 3.70
CA THR A 216 19.65 -1.78 3.76
C THR A 216 19.68 -2.39 2.36
N TYR A 217 18.68 -2.09 1.53
CA TYR A 217 18.65 -2.56 0.14
C TYR A 217 19.84 -2.06 -0.66
N LYS A 218 20.15 -0.76 -0.55
CA LYS A 218 21.28 -0.11 -1.23
C LYS A 218 22.61 -0.75 -0.87
N GLN A 219 22.81 -1.06 0.41
CA GLN A 219 24.05 -1.62 0.94
C GLN A 219 24.24 -3.09 0.57
N HIS A 220 23.17 -3.89 0.65
CA HIS A 220 23.28 -5.35 0.58
C HIS A 220 22.89 -5.94 -0.77
N PHE A 221 21.98 -5.30 -1.51
CA PHE A 221 21.30 -5.96 -2.63
C PHE A 221 21.37 -5.18 -3.94
N LYS A 222 21.36 -3.84 -3.90
CA LYS A 222 21.27 -2.98 -5.10
C LYS A 222 22.29 -3.29 -6.18
N LYS A 223 23.54 -3.58 -5.79
CA LYS A 223 24.63 -3.88 -6.74
C LYS A 223 24.39 -5.16 -7.54
N GLU A 224 23.83 -6.18 -6.90
CA GLU A 224 23.63 -7.52 -7.49
C GLU A 224 22.26 -7.65 -8.14
N GLN A 225 21.22 -7.11 -7.48
CA GLN A 225 19.84 -7.27 -7.90
C GLN A 225 19.38 -6.18 -8.88
N GLY A 226 19.97 -4.98 -8.83
CA GLY A 226 19.69 -3.89 -9.76
C GLY A 226 18.30 -3.25 -9.69
N GLY A 227 17.41 -3.70 -8.78
CA GLY A 227 16.05 -3.18 -8.66
C GLY A 227 15.98 -1.77 -8.07
N LEU A 228 14.81 -1.15 -8.17
CA LEU A 228 14.47 0.18 -7.65
C LEU A 228 13.65 0.06 -6.37
N ILE A 229 13.82 0.99 -5.44
CA ILE A 229 13.06 1.07 -4.19
C ILE A 229 12.48 2.47 -3.99
N GLY A 230 11.19 2.54 -3.66
CA GLY A 230 10.45 3.78 -3.48
C GLY A 230 9.35 3.67 -2.41
N ILE A 231 8.50 4.68 -2.35
CA ILE A 231 7.34 4.77 -1.46
C ILE A 231 6.12 5.22 -2.25
N ALA A 232 4.93 4.67 -1.97
CA ALA A 232 3.69 5.06 -2.60
C ALA A 232 2.90 5.98 -1.67
N LEU A 233 2.58 7.18 -2.15
CA LEU A 233 1.92 8.23 -1.36
C LEU A 233 0.51 8.47 -1.88
N ASP A 234 -0.47 8.47 -0.98
CA ASP A 234 -1.80 9.01 -1.26
C ASP A 234 -1.67 10.49 -1.60
N SER A 235 -2.15 10.85 -2.79
CA SER A 235 -1.92 12.18 -3.34
C SER A 235 -3.23 12.78 -3.84
N LYS A 236 -3.80 13.69 -3.04
CA LYS A 236 -4.94 14.53 -3.43
C LYS A 236 -4.41 15.89 -3.86
N TRP A 237 -4.94 16.43 -4.96
CA TRP A 237 -4.68 17.83 -5.31
C TRP A 237 -5.61 18.74 -4.50
N TYR A 238 -5.07 19.86 -4.01
CA TYR A 238 -5.81 20.83 -3.21
C TYR A 238 -5.74 22.21 -3.87
N GLU A 239 -6.89 22.85 -4.06
CA GLU A 239 -6.98 24.26 -4.43
C GLU A 239 -7.24 25.10 -3.17
N PRO A 240 -6.54 26.22 -2.96
CA PRO A 240 -6.62 26.96 -1.71
C PRO A 240 -7.99 27.63 -1.50
N LEU A 241 -8.62 27.28 -0.37
CA LEU A 241 -9.66 28.02 0.37
C LEU A 241 -9.24 29.47 0.66
N ASN A 242 -8.19 29.59 1.48
CA ASN A 242 -7.50 30.78 2.00
C ASN A 242 -6.11 30.34 2.54
N MET A 243 -5.12 31.24 2.71
CA MET A 243 -3.72 30.90 3.09
C MET A 243 -3.45 30.91 4.62
N TRP A 244 -2.94 29.82 5.19
CA TRP A 244 -2.30 29.78 6.53
C TRP A 244 -1.16 28.74 6.61
N VAL A 245 -0.24 28.91 7.58
CA VAL A 245 1.11 28.31 7.65
C VAL A 245 1.28 27.31 8.83
N ASP A 246 2.21 26.39 8.63
CA ASP A 246 2.50 25.10 9.28
C ASP A 246 2.91 25.05 10.77
N ARG A 247 2.71 23.87 11.37
CA ARG A 247 3.46 23.34 12.54
C ARG A 247 3.96 21.91 12.22
N LEU A 248 5.27 21.71 12.10
CA LEU A 248 5.92 20.38 11.98
C LEU A 248 7.16 20.29 12.88
N PRO A 249 7.48 19.10 13.44
CA PRO A 249 8.70 18.88 14.21
C PRO A 249 9.96 18.83 13.32
N GLN A 250 11.14 18.99 13.94
CA GLN A 250 12.43 18.98 13.24
C GLN A 250 13.12 17.61 13.31
N PHE A 251 13.63 17.12 12.17
CA PHE A 251 14.50 15.94 12.12
C PHE A 251 15.89 16.24 12.69
N SER A 252 16.51 15.25 13.35
CA SER A 252 17.94 15.34 13.71
C SER A 252 18.80 15.43 12.45
N SER A 253 20.04 15.93 12.56
CA SER A 253 20.94 16.01 11.41
C SER A 253 21.25 14.65 10.80
N GLN A 254 21.29 13.59 11.61
CA GLN A 254 21.50 12.22 11.15
C GLN A 254 20.26 11.67 10.44
N ALA A 255 19.06 11.86 11.01
CA ALA A 255 17.80 11.45 10.38
C ALA A 255 17.55 12.21 9.06
N SER A 256 17.86 13.50 9.02
CA SER A 256 17.74 14.33 7.80
C SER A 256 18.66 13.82 6.69
N LYS A 257 19.89 13.44 7.01
CA LYS A 257 20.83 12.82 6.06
C LYS A 257 20.36 11.44 5.61
N LEU A 258 19.73 10.67 6.51
CA LEU A 258 19.18 9.35 6.21
C LEU A 258 17.97 9.45 5.28
N LEU A 259 17.13 10.49 5.40
CA LEU A 259 15.93 10.66 4.57
C LEU A 259 16.22 11.28 3.20
N SER A 260 17.21 12.18 3.14
CA SER A 260 17.56 12.86 1.89
C SER A 260 18.09 11.87 0.85
N GLY A 261 17.39 11.76 -0.28
CA GLY A 261 17.77 10.88 -1.40
C GLY A 261 17.41 9.41 -1.21
N SER A 262 16.54 9.07 -0.26
CA SER A 262 16.16 7.68 0.05
C SER A 262 15.00 7.14 -0.77
N LEU A 263 14.98 7.46 -2.08
CA LEU A 263 14.05 6.90 -3.03
C LEU A 263 14.67 6.89 -4.42
N ASP A 264 14.42 5.82 -5.18
CA ASP A 264 14.72 5.74 -6.61
C ASP A 264 13.55 6.28 -7.46
N PHE A 265 12.32 6.14 -6.95
CA PHE A 265 11.09 6.64 -7.58
C PHE A 265 10.04 7.01 -6.50
N VAL A 266 9.05 7.80 -6.90
CA VAL A 266 7.86 8.09 -6.09
C VAL A 266 6.64 7.41 -6.71
N GLY A 267 5.97 6.55 -5.94
CA GLY A 267 4.66 6.02 -6.29
C GLY A 267 3.57 7.03 -5.93
N ILE A 268 2.65 7.28 -6.84
CA ILE A 268 1.55 8.21 -6.65
C ILE A 268 0.25 7.45 -6.75
N ASN A 269 -0.50 7.43 -5.65
CA ASN A 269 -1.89 6.97 -5.62
C ASN A 269 -2.78 8.21 -5.79
N HIS A 270 -3.29 8.43 -7.00
CA HIS A 270 -4.12 9.59 -7.30
C HIS A 270 -5.51 9.15 -7.74
N TYR A 271 -6.49 9.54 -6.96
CA TYR A 271 -7.88 9.17 -7.17
C TYR A 271 -8.78 10.38 -7.46
N THR A 272 -8.49 11.56 -6.88
CA THR A 272 -9.43 12.70 -6.89
C THR A 272 -8.77 14.08 -6.64
N THR A 273 -9.54 15.13 -6.94
CA THR A 273 -9.39 16.51 -6.42
C THR A 273 -10.76 16.95 -5.87
N LEU A 274 -10.83 17.61 -4.70
CA LEU A 274 -12.11 17.92 -4.02
C LEU A 274 -12.85 19.09 -4.74
N TYR A 275 -14.12 18.97 -5.20
CA TYR A 275 -15.42 18.90 -4.45
C TYR A 275 -16.55 18.01 -5.10
N ALA A 276 -17.42 17.39 -4.25
CA ALA A 276 -18.83 16.88 -4.42
C ALA A 276 -19.24 15.36 -4.66
N VAL A 277 -20.26 14.92 -3.90
CA VAL A 277 -21.26 13.80 -4.02
C VAL A 277 -20.97 12.38 -3.46
N SER A 278 -19.88 11.68 -3.80
CA SER A 278 -19.30 10.71 -2.85
C SER A 278 -18.45 11.52 -1.87
N GLY A 279 -18.48 11.26 -0.57
CA GLY A 279 -17.82 12.16 0.41
C GLY A 279 -16.32 12.43 0.15
N TRP A 280 -15.63 11.59 -0.63
CA TRP A 280 -14.18 11.63 -0.78
C TRP A 280 -13.60 11.37 -2.19
N LEU A 281 -14.38 11.01 -3.23
CA LEU A 281 -13.88 10.66 -4.59
C LEU A 281 -14.58 11.46 -5.71
N HIS A 282 -13.83 12.16 -6.55
CA HIS A 282 -14.30 13.03 -7.64
C HIS A 282 -13.41 12.90 -8.89
N THR A 283 -14.02 12.88 -10.08
CA THR A 283 -13.30 12.87 -11.37
C THR A 283 -12.73 14.24 -11.68
N VAL A 284 -11.43 14.43 -11.43
CA VAL A 284 -10.75 15.71 -11.68
C VAL A 284 -9.37 15.51 -12.31
N PRO A 285 -9.31 15.18 -13.61
CA PRO A 285 -8.06 14.81 -14.30
C PRO A 285 -6.98 15.91 -14.28
N TRP A 286 -7.40 17.18 -14.30
CA TRP A 286 -6.46 18.31 -14.25
C TRP A 286 -5.70 18.38 -12.91
N GLY A 287 -6.22 17.79 -11.83
CA GLY A 287 -5.53 17.71 -10.55
C GLY A 287 -4.28 16.84 -10.62
N MET A 288 -4.36 15.72 -11.34
CA MET A 288 -3.19 14.87 -11.60
C MET A 288 -2.12 15.63 -12.37
N PHE A 289 -2.50 16.35 -13.42
CA PHE A 289 -1.56 17.18 -14.18
C PHE A 289 -0.86 18.24 -13.31
N LYS A 290 -1.62 18.94 -12.45
CA LYS A 290 -1.06 19.94 -11.54
C LYS A 290 -0.14 19.32 -10.48
N LEU A 291 -0.50 18.16 -9.94
CA LEU A 291 0.35 17.39 -9.03
C LEU A 291 1.68 17.01 -9.71
N MET A 292 1.62 16.46 -10.91
CA MET A 292 2.83 16.10 -11.67
C MET A 292 3.70 17.32 -11.97
N LYS A 293 3.07 18.46 -12.32
CA LYS A 293 3.78 19.73 -12.51
C LYS A 293 4.46 20.20 -11.23
N GLN A 294 3.78 20.12 -10.08
CA GLN A 294 4.35 20.49 -8.79
C GLN A 294 5.52 19.58 -8.40
N ILE A 295 5.42 18.26 -8.62
CA ILE A 295 6.51 17.31 -8.40
C ILE A 295 7.74 17.69 -9.24
N LYS A 296 7.51 17.96 -10.52
CA LYS A 296 8.55 18.40 -11.46
C LYS A 296 9.24 19.68 -11.01
N GLU A 297 8.48 20.71 -10.65
CA GLU A 297 8.99 22.05 -10.36
C GLU A 297 9.65 22.16 -8.97
N LYS A 298 9.11 21.47 -7.96
CA LYS A 298 9.54 21.63 -6.56
C LYS A 298 10.49 20.55 -6.06
N TYR A 299 10.44 19.34 -6.63
CA TYR A 299 11.15 18.18 -6.10
C TYR A 299 12.22 17.63 -7.05
N GLY A 300 12.64 18.42 -8.05
CA GLY A 300 13.73 18.04 -8.95
C GLY A 300 13.34 16.99 -10.00
N ASN A 301 12.04 16.79 -10.24
CA ASN A 301 11.49 15.88 -11.25
C ASN A 301 12.01 14.43 -11.13
N PRO A 302 11.80 13.76 -9.97
CA PRO A 302 12.17 12.37 -9.81
C PRO A 302 11.36 11.48 -10.75
N PRO A 303 11.80 10.23 -11.01
CA PRO A 303 10.93 9.22 -11.63
C PRO A 303 9.65 9.05 -10.81
N VAL A 304 8.50 9.13 -11.49
CA VAL A 304 7.17 8.95 -10.89
C VAL A 304 6.48 7.78 -11.56
N ILE A 305 5.79 6.97 -10.75
CA ILE A 305 4.95 5.86 -11.20
C ILE A 305 3.57 6.08 -10.61
N ILE A 306 2.52 6.00 -11.43
CA ILE A 306 1.14 6.02 -10.92
C ILE A 306 0.85 4.61 -10.40
N THR A 307 0.95 4.46 -9.08
CA THR A 307 0.86 3.16 -8.41
C THR A 307 -0.58 2.74 -8.13
N GLU A 308 -1.50 3.71 -8.08
CA GLU A 308 -2.95 3.50 -8.05
C GLU A 308 -3.68 4.66 -8.73
N ASN A 309 -4.69 4.33 -9.52
CA ASN A 309 -5.65 5.26 -10.12
C ASN A 309 -6.90 4.45 -10.50
N GLY A 310 -8.09 4.95 -10.20
CA GLY A 310 -9.31 4.21 -10.49
C GLY A 310 -10.58 4.90 -10.04
N MET A 311 -11.70 4.27 -10.39
CA MET A 311 -13.05 4.71 -10.05
C MET A 311 -13.84 3.54 -9.45
N ASP A 312 -14.51 3.80 -8.35
CA ASP A 312 -15.39 2.85 -7.69
C ASP A 312 -16.84 2.95 -8.17
N ASP A 313 -17.56 1.85 -7.98
CA ASP A 313 -19.01 1.77 -8.15
C ASP A 313 -19.67 1.47 -6.81
N ALA A 314 -20.90 1.96 -6.62
CA ALA A 314 -21.62 1.73 -5.37
C ALA A 314 -21.97 0.25 -5.24
N ASN A 315 -21.78 -0.33 -4.04
CA ASN A 315 -22.20 -1.70 -3.80
C ASN A 315 -23.73 -1.76 -3.76
N ASN A 316 -24.33 -2.57 -4.64
CA ASN A 316 -25.75 -2.85 -4.62
C ASN A 316 -25.95 -4.37 -4.53
N PRO A 317 -26.33 -4.91 -3.37
CA PRO A 317 -26.48 -6.36 -3.18
C PRO A 317 -27.61 -6.97 -4.01
N PHE A 318 -28.43 -6.14 -4.66
CA PHE A 318 -29.50 -6.56 -5.57
C PHE A 318 -29.16 -6.34 -7.05
N SER A 319 -27.94 -5.85 -7.36
CA SER A 319 -27.49 -5.72 -8.73
C SER A 319 -27.31 -7.10 -9.37
N ARG A 320 -27.48 -7.15 -10.69
CA ARG A 320 -27.18 -8.35 -11.49
C ARG A 320 -25.78 -8.18 -12.07
N LEU A 321 -25.07 -9.29 -12.23
CA LEU A 321 -23.74 -9.30 -12.85
C LEU A 321 -23.72 -8.54 -14.19
N GLU A 322 -24.75 -8.69 -15.03
CA GLU A 322 -24.86 -7.98 -16.30
C GLU A 322 -24.85 -6.45 -16.17
N ASN A 323 -25.35 -5.91 -15.05
CA ASN A 323 -25.30 -4.49 -14.74
C ASN A 323 -23.96 -4.10 -14.13
N ASP A 324 -23.37 -4.95 -13.28
CA ASP A 324 -22.06 -4.68 -12.66
C ASP A 324 -20.91 -4.73 -13.67
N LEU A 325 -21.10 -5.45 -14.77
CA LEU A 325 -20.21 -5.47 -15.93
C LEU A 325 -20.37 -4.24 -16.85
N GLN A 326 -21.40 -3.40 -16.66
CA GLN A 326 -21.57 -2.15 -17.40
C GLN A 326 -20.79 -1.03 -16.72
N ASP A 327 -19.47 -0.99 -16.95
CA ASP A 327 -18.54 -0.08 -16.28
C ASP A 327 -18.15 1.15 -17.13
N ASP A 328 -19.07 1.66 -17.95
CA ASP A 328 -18.88 2.84 -18.82
C ASP A 328 -18.30 4.05 -18.06
N LYS A 329 -18.70 4.23 -16.80
CA LYS A 329 -18.18 5.27 -15.90
C LYS A 329 -16.68 5.12 -15.64
N ARG A 330 -16.21 3.90 -15.41
CA ARG A 330 -14.79 3.58 -15.18
C ARG A 330 -14.00 3.72 -16.48
N ILE A 331 -14.56 3.27 -17.60
CA ILE A 331 -13.98 3.46 -18.94
C ILE A 331 -13.82 4.96 -19.23
N GLN A 332 -14.86 5.76 -18.99
CA GLN A 332 -14.81 7.20 -19.18
C GLN A 332 -13.75 7.85 -18.28
N TYR A 333 -13.68 7.47 -17.01
CA TYR A 333 -12.65 7.97 -16.09
C TYR A 333 -11.23 7.74 -16.63
N HIS A 334 -10.91 6.54 -17.11
CA HIS A 334 -9.59 6.23 -17.66
C HIS A 334 -9.31 6.88 -19.01
N ASN A 335 -10.34 7.24 -19.79
CA ASN A 335 -10.17 8.01 -21.03
C ASN A 335 -9.90 9.50 -20.75
N ASP A 336 -10.36 10.02 -19.62
CA ASP A 336 -10.26 11.44 -19.25
C ASP A 336 -8.94 11.78 -18.53
N VAL A 337 -8.26 10.78 -17.95
CA VAL A 337 -7.04 10.87 -17.11
C VAL A 337 -5.79 10.53 -17.92
#